data_AF-A0A833T139-F1
#
_entry.id   AF-A0A833T139-F1
#
_cell.length_a   1.000
_cell.length_b   1.000
_cell.length_c   1.000
_cell.angle_alpha   90.00
_cell.angle_beta   90.00
_cell.angle_gamma   90.00
#
_symmetry.space_group_name_H-M   'P 1'
#
loop_
_entity.id
_entity.type
_entity.pdbx_description
1 polymer ?
#
loop_
_entity_poly.entity_id
_entity_poly.type
_entity_poly.pdbx_seq_one_letter_code
_entity_poly.pdbx_strand_id
1 'polypeptide(L)'
;MYPDTDSRYTACAFALTDLYLRCHAPTIYNGPIKVSTLAGMSKSECLQYSQFLMWSDEVLEAIWSGDLGEHFDTHLPAHVEAAVGMFTEVDNSDDEDDEMGTLENENVEEELIATSSL
;
A
#
# COMPACT_ATOMS: atom_id res chain seq x y z
N MET A 1 -12.72 -14.69 -8.13
CA MET A 1 -11.46 -15.35 -7.76
C MET A 1 -10.36 -14.51 -8.37
N TYR A 2 -9.48 -13.92 -7.56
CA TYR A 2 -8.44 -13.00 -8.03
C TYR A 2 -7.47 -13.75 -8.97
N PRO A 3 -7.35 -13.32 -10.24
CA PRO A 3 -6.73 -14.14 -11.29
C PRO A 3 -5.20 -14.17 -11.22
N ASP A 4 -4.59 -13.13 -10.66
CA ASP A 4 -3.15 -12.95 -10.56
C ASP A 4 -2.69 -12.74 -9.11
N THR A 5 -1.38 -12.73 -8.91
CA THR A 5 -0.76 -12.61 -7.58
C THR A 5 -0.91 -11.22 -6.99
N ASP A 6 -0.87 -10.18 -7.84
CA ASP A 6 -0.96 -8.78 -7.44
C ASP A 6 -2.37 -8.47 -6.90
N SER A 7 -3.40 -8.81 -7.67
CA SER A 7 -4.81 -8.75 -7.26
C SER A 7 -5.09 -9.48 -5.93
N ARG A 8 -4.36 -10.57 -5.65
CA ARG A 8 -4.48 -11.29 -4.36
C ARG A 8 -3.86 -10.50 -3.21
N TYR A 9 -2.68 -9.91 -3.42
CA TYR A 9 -2.04 -9.09 -2.41
C TYR A 9 -2.85 -7.82 -2.13
N THR A 10 -3.36 -7.14 -3.16
CA THR A 10 -4.23 -5.97 -3.03
C THR A 10 -5.50 -6.31 -2.26
N ALA A 11 -6.16 -7.43 -2.58
CA ALA A 11 -7.32 -7.88 -1.83
C ALA A 11 -7.00 -8.21 -0.36
N CYS A 12 -5.83 -8.80 -0.08
CA CYS A 12 -5.37 -9.03 1.28
C CYS A 12 -5.07 -7.71 2.01
N ALA A 13 -4.54 -6.71 1.33
CA ALA A 13 -4.28 -5.39 1.88
C ALA A 13 -5.59 -4.70 2.29
N PHE A 14 -6.59 -4.68 1.41
CA PHE A 14 -7.93 -4.17 1.74
C PHE A 14 -8.54 -4.92 2.93
N ALA A 15 -8.49 -6.25 2.95
CA ALA A 15 -9.04 -7.02 4.07
C ALA A 15 -8.34 -6.72 5.41
N LEU A 16 -7.03 -6.48 5.39
CA LEU A 16 -6.24 -6.18 6.57
C LEU A 16 -6.54 -4.79 7.13
N THR A 17 -6.62 -3.78 6.26
CA THR A 17 -6.92 -2.40 6.65
C THR A 17 -8.38 -2.24 7.09
N ASP A 18 -9.30 -2.96 6.44
CA ASP A 18 -10.70 -3.09 6.83
C ASP A 18 -10.84 -3.64 8.25
N LEU A 19 -10.14 -4.74 8.54
CA LEU A 19 -10.11 -5.37 9.86
C LEU A 19 -9.52 -4.42 10.91
N TYR A 20 -8.44 -3.71 10.57
CA TYR A 20 -7.82 -2.74 11.47
C TYR A 20 -8.79 -1.64 11.89
N LEU A 21 -9.46 -0.98 10.94
CA LEU A 21 -10.43 0.08 11.23
C LEU A 21 -11.61 -0.44 12.06
N ARG A 22 -12.03 -1.69 11.81
CA ARG A 22 -13.09 -2.34 12.60
C ARG A 22 -12.71 -2.55 14.06
N CYS A 23 -11.47 -2.94 14.32
CA CYS A 23 -10.96 -3.20 15.66
C CYS A 23 -10.58 -1.92 16.42
N HIS A 24 -10.00 -0.94 15.74
CA HIS A 24 -9.38 0.23 16.37
C HIS A 24 -10.20 1.52 16.25
N ALA A 25 -11.12 1.60 15.29
CA ALA A 25 -12.01 2.75 15.09
C ALA A 25 -13.51 2.36 14.96
N PRO A 26 -14.06 1.45 15.80
CA PRO A 26 -15.42 0.91 15.62
C PRO A 26 -16.53 1.98 15.66
N THR A 27 -16.33 3.05 16.42
CA THR A 27 -17.32 4.15 16.56
C THR A 27 -17.44 5.00 15.29
N ILE A 28 -16.40 5.00 14.46
CA ILE A 28 -16.35 5.67 13.17
C ILE A 28 -16.81 4.69 12.10
N TYR A 29 -16.19 3.52 12.07
CA TYR A 29 -16.32 2.51 11.02
C TYR A 29 -17.73 1.89 10.92
N ASN A 30 -18.48 1.81 12.03
CA ASN A 30 -19.87 1.31 12.01
C ASN A 30 -20.93 2.37 11.64
N GLY A 31 -20.53 3.62 11.39
CA GLY A 31 -21.44 4.72 11.10
C GLY A 31 -21.36 5.14 9.63
N PRO A 32 -22.33 4.77 8.78
CA PRO A 32 -22.27 5.07 7.35
C PRO A 32 -22.10 6.55 7.03
N ILE A 33 -22.75 7.44 7.79
CA ILE A 33 -22.61 8.88 7.62
C ILE A 33 -21.18 9.34 7.93
N LYS A 34 -20.54 8.78 8.96
CA LYS A 34 -19.17 9.14 9.35
C LYS A 34 -18.18 8.67 8.30
N VAL A 35 -18.34 7.44 7.84
CA VAL A 35 -17.53 6.85 6.77
C VAL A 35 -17.68 7.67 5.48
N SER A 36 -18.90 8.03 5.09
CA SER A 36 -19.13 8.91 3.93
C SER A 36 -18.49 10.29 4.09
N THR A 37 -18.53 10.86 5.30
CA THR A 37 -17.88 12.15 5.58
C THR A 37 -16.35 12.04 5.44
N LEU A 38 -15.76 10.97 5.98
CA LEU A 38 -14.31 10.76 5.96
C LEU A 38 -13.79 10.41 4.57
N ALA A 39 -14.55 9.62 3.81
CA ALA A 39 -14.24 9.28 2.42
C ALA A 39 -14.51 10.45 1.45
N GLY A 40 -15.10 11.57 1.90
CA GLY A 40 -15.53 12.64 0.99
C GLY A 40 -16.59 12.23 -0.02
N MET A 41 -17.34 11.15 0.25
CA MET A 41 -18.31 10.55 -0.67
C MET A 41 -19.74 10.95 -0.31
N SER A 42 -20.55 11.30 -1.31
CA SER A 42 -21.97 11.59 -1.10
C SER A 42 -22.80 10.36 -0.73
N LYS A 43 -22.34 9.16 -1.11
CA LYS A 43 -22.95 7.87 -0.77
C LYS A 43 -21.88 6.79 -0.74
N SER A 44 -21.48 6.35 0.45
CA SER A 44 -20.60 5.19 0.60
C SER A 44 -21.41 3.90 0.37
N GLU A 45 -20.91 3.02 -0.48
CA GLU A 45 -21.50 1.70 -0.65
C GLU A 45 -21.05 0.79 0.49
N CYS A 46 -21.97 0.56 1.43
CA CYS A 46 -21.84 -0.50 2.41
C CYS A 46 -22.46 -1.76 1.82
N LEU A 47 -21.75 -2.89 1.83
CA LEU A 47 -22.31 -4.18 1.44
C LEU A 47 -23.35 -4.62 2.50
N GLN A 48 -24.62 -4.27 2.27
CA GLN A 48 -25.74 -4.36 3.23
C GLN A 48 -26.10 -5.78 3.73
N TYR A 49 -25.51 -6.83 3.16
CA TYR A 49 -25.87 -8.22 3.45
C TYR A 49 -24.74 -9.07 4.02
N SER A 50 -23.59 -8.46 4.32
CA SER A 50 -22.52 -9.15 5.01
C SER A 50 -22.69 -8.96 6.53
N GLN A 51 -22.63 -10.06 7.30
CA GLN A 51 -22.53 -9.99 8.78
C GLN A 51 -21.26 -9.25 9.22
N PHE A 52 -20.33 -9.06 8.28
CA PHE A 52 -19.19 -8.18 8.37
C PHE A 52 -19.52 -6.97 7.49
N LEU A 53 -20.00 -5.85 8.05
CA LEU A 53 -19.94 -4.55 7.36
C LEU A 53 -18.58 -4.47 6.64
N MET A 54 -18.61 -4.50 5.31
CA MET A 54 -17.45 -4.36 4.43
C MET A 54 -17.78 -3.15 3.58
N TRP A 55 -16.93 -2.13 3.72
CA TRP A 55 -16.92 -1.01 2.78
C TRP A 55 -16.34 -1.50 1.46
N SER A 56 -16.73 -0.85 0.36
CA SER A 56 -16.11 -1.14 -0.92
C SER A 56 -14.64 -0.71 -0.90
N ASP A 57 -13.84 -1.30 -1.79
CA ASP A 57 -12.42 -0.98 -1.93
C ASP A 57 -12.22 0.54 -2.16
N GLU A 58 -13.10 1.17 -2.94
CA GLU A 58 -13.06 2.62 -3.20
C GLU A 58 -13.33 3.46 -1.94
N VAL A 59 -14.20 2.99 -1.05
CA VAL A 59 -14.47 3.68 0.22
C VAL A 59 -13.26 3.54 1.15
N LEU A 60 -12.63 2.35 1.20
CA LEU A 60 -11.43 2.13 2.00
C LEU A 60 -10.26 2.97 1.50
N GLU A 61 -10.01 2.97 0.20
CA GLU A 61 -9.00 3.82 -0.44
C GLU A 61 -9.24 5.29 -0.12
N ALA A 62 -10.46 5.79 -0.28
CA ALA A 62 -10.79 7.18 0.01
C ALA A 62 -10.61 7.56 1.49
N ILE A 63 -10.85 6.63 2.42
CA ILE A 63 -10.60 6.86 3.86
C ILE A 63 -9.11 6.98 4.15
N TRP A 64 -8.30 6.09 3.57
CA TRP A 64 -6.86 6.03 3.82
C TRP A 64 -6.06 7.08 3.05
N SER A 65 -6.54 7.53 1.90
CA SER A 65 -5.95 8.64 1.15
C SER A 65 -6.42 10.02 1.63
N GLY A 66 -7.38 10.08 2.55
CA GLY A 66 -7.90 11.32 3.13
C GLY A 66 -7.26 11.68 4.49
N ASP A 67 -7.78 12.75 5.12
CA ASP A 67 -7.29 13.29 6.40
C ASP A 67 -7.16 12.24 7.52
N LEU A 68 -7.97 11.17 7.48
CA LEU A 68 -7.91 10.11 8.48
C LEU A 68 -6.64 9.26 8.32
N GLY A 69 -6.23 8.95 7.09
CA GLY A 69 -5.00 8.22 6.82
C GLY A 69 -3.78 8.98 7.31
N GLU A 70 -3.72 10.29 7.04
CA GLU A 70 -2.66 11.18 7.56
C GLU A 70 -2.59 11.18 9.09
N HIS A 71 -3.75 11.10 9.77
CA HIS A 71 -3.80 11.01 11.23
C HIS A 71 -3.30 9.68 11.79
N PHE A 72 -3.41 8.59 11.03
CA PHE A 72 -2.95 7.26 11.45
C PHE A 72 -1.48 7.00 11.11
N ASP A 73 -0.91 7.70 10.14
CA ASP A 73 0.45 7.50 9.61
C ASP A 73 1.54 7.38 10.70
N THR A 74 1.38 8.11 11.81
CA THR A 74 2.36 8.06 12.91
C THR A 74 2.25 6.84 13.84
N HIS A 75 1.15 6.08 13.82
CA HIS A 75 0.81 5.06 14.84
C HIS A 75 0.33 3.72 14.26
N LEU A 76 0.45 3.50 12.94
CA LEU A 76 0.08 2.24 12.32
C LEU A 76 1.08 1.11 12.67
N PRO A 77 0.61 -0.12 12.92
CA PRO A 77 1.48 -1.28 12.89
C PRO A 77 2.09 -1.44 11.49
N ALA A 78 3.37 -1.81 11.41
CA ALA A 78 4.11 -1.92 10.15
C ALA A 78 3.42 -2.77 9.06
N HIS A 79 2.65 -3.80 9.44
CA HIS A 79 1.92 -4.63 8.49
C HIS A 79 0.67 -3.94 7.91
N VAL A 80 0.07 -3.01 8.65
CA VAL A 80 -1.08 -2.20 8.18
C VAL A 80 -0.56 -1.04 7.34
N GLU A 81 0.50 -0.38 7.77
CA GLU A 81 1.19 0.67 7.00
C GLU A 81 1.61 0.17 5.62
N ALA A 82 2.29 -0.99 5.56
CA ALA A 82 2.66 -1.62 4.30
C ALA A 82 1.45 -1.95 3.43
N ALA A 83 0.32 -2.38 4.03
CA ALA A 83 -0.90 -2.68 3.30
C ALA A 83 -1.59 -1.42 2.75
N VAL A 84 -1.62 -0.33 3.51
CA VAL A 84 -2.13 0.97 3.05
C VAL A 84 -1.32 1.45 1.85
N GLY A 85 0.02 1.40 1.93
CA GLY A 85 0.90 1.78 0.83
C GLY A 85 0.61 1.06 -0.49
N MET A 86 0.15 -0.19 -0.46
CA MET A 86 -0.16 -0.95 -1.69
C MET A 86 -1.29 -0.36 -2.54
N PHE A 87 -2.16 0.48 -1.97
CA PHE A 87 -3.33 1.04 -2.68
C PHE A 87 -3.49 2.55 -2.52
N THR A 88 -2.69 3.22 -1.68
CA THR A 88 -2.71 4.70 -1.53
C THR A 88 -1.52 5.40 -2.17
N GLU A 89 -0.49 4.67 -2.60
CA GLU A 89 0.57 5.23 -3.44
C GLU A 89 -0.07 5.71 -4.74
N VAL A 90 -0.42 6.99 -4.79
CA VAL A 90 -0.67 7.72 -6.03
C VAL A 90 0.57 7.48 -6.88
N ASP A 91 0.34 6.97 -8.08
CA ASP A 91 1.29 6.79 -9.15
C ASP A 91 2.13 8.08 -9.34
N ASN A 92 3.16 8.26 -8.52
CA ASN A 92 4.26 9.18 -8.73
C ASN A 92 5.27 8.47 -9.62
N SER A 93 4.82 7.87 -10.73
CA SER A 93 5.69 7.67 -11.89
C SER A 93 5.90 9.03 -12.59
N ASP A 94 6.42 10.00 -11.84
CA ASP A 94 7.23 11.05 -12.43
C ASP A 94 8.58 10.41 -12.74
N ASP A 95 8.78 10.10 -14.03
CA ASP A 95 10.06 10.05 -14.75
C ASP A 95 11.34 9.97 -13.88
N GLU A 96 11.75 8.78 -13.46
CA GLU A 96 13.18 8.45 -13.48
C GLU A 96 13.35 7.16 -14.27
N ASP A 97 13.68 7.35 -15.56
CA ASP A 97 14.39 6.39 -16.37
C ASP A 97 15.67 5.97 -15.61
N ASP A 98 15.56 4.98 -14.73
CA ASP A 98 16.73 4.26 -14.24
C ASP A 98 17.22 3.36 -15.38
N GLU A 99 18.03 4.00 -16.22
CA GLU A 99 18.92 3.44 -17.21
C GLU A 99 19.46 2.11 -16.69
N MET A 100 18.95 1.03 -17.27
CA MET A 100 19.42 -0.33 -17.01
C MET A 100 20.88 -0.38 -17.43
N GLY A 101 21.78 -0.08 -16.49
CA GLY A 101 23.22 -0.18 -16.65
C GLY A 101 23.57 -1.61 -17.03
N THR A 102 23.72 -1.81 -18.33
CA THR A 102 24.20 -3.05 -18.92
C THR A 102 25.55 -3.36 -18.27
N LEU A 103 25.61 -4.44 -17.50
CA LEU A 103 26.87 -5.04 -17.06
C LEU A 103 27.57 -5.58 -18.31
N GLU A 104 28.27 -4.70 -19.02
CA GLU A 104 29.20 -5.06 -20.07
C GLU A 104 30.38 -5.79 -19.41
N ASN A 105 30.31 -7.09 -19.58
CA ASN A 105 31.30 -8.05 -19.19
C ASN A 105 32.31 -8.15 -20.33
N GLU A 106 33.36 -7.32 -20.34
CA GLU A 106 34.50 -7.52 -21.26
C GLU A 106 35.85 -7.21 -20.59
N ASN A 107 36.65 -8.28 -20.47
CA ASN A 107 38.08 -8.38 -20.80
C ASN A 107 39.11 -7.50 -20.06
N VAL A 108 40.37 -7.89 -19.86
CA VAL A 108 41.14 -9.13 -19.90
C VAL A 108 42.56 -8.71 -19.45
N GLU A 109 43.31 -9.66 -18.91
CA GLU A 109 44.78 -9.72 -18.88
C GLU A 109 45.62 -9.05 -17.79
N GLU A 110 46.74 -9.75 -17.63
CA GLU A 110 47.79 -9.80 -16.63
C GLU A 110 48.51 -8.48 -16.35
N GLU A 111 48.89 -8.26 -15.09
CA GLU A 111 50.16 -7.59 -14.82
C GLU A 111 50.86 -8.16 -13.57
N LEU A 112 51.87 -8.99 -13.84
CA LEU A 112 52.95 -9.34 -12.94
C LEU A 112 53.75 -8.07 -12.61
N ILE A 113 53.68 -7.57 -11.39
CA ILE A 113 54.72 -6.70 -10.86
C ILE A 113 55.16 -7.16 -9.48
N ALA A 114 56.40 -7.65 -9.46
CA ALA A 114 57.19 -7.91 -8.27
C ALA A 114 57.29 -6.68 -7.37
N THR A 115 57.23 -6.87 -6.05
CA THR A 115 58.14 -6.24 -5.06
C THR A 115 57.73 -6.62 -3.64
N SER A 116 58.53 -7.45 -3.00
CA SER A 116 58.86 -7.29 -1.58
C SER A 116 60.16 -8.01 -1.31
N SER A 117 61.25 -7.24 -1.40
CA SER A 117 62.49 -7.49 -0.68
C SER A 117 62.43 -6.69 0.62
N LEU A 118 62.59 -7.38 1.74
CA LEU A 118 63.55 -7.06 2.81
C LEU A 118 63.62 -8.23 3.79
#